data_AF-A0A7K4H2V9-F1
#
_entry.id   AF-A0A7K4H2V9-F1
#
_cell.length_a   1.000
_cell.length_b   1.000
_cell.length_c   1.000
_cell.angle_alpha   90.00
_cell.angle_beta   90.00
_cell.angle_gamma   90.00
#
_symmetry.space_group_name_H-M   'P 1'
#
loop_
_entity.id
_entity.type
_entity.pdbx_description
1 polymer ?
#
loop_
_entity_poly.entity_id
_entity_poly.type
_entity_poly.pdbx_seq_one_letter_code
_entity_poly.pdbx_strand_id
1 'polypeptide(L)'
;MKNIKKITYFIAALIFVQLLYSGSIPLVKAQVDISNSYYQNLEYNNPYVYEVIQFGDSTGWYNFSEWSNSYEGDWKTDATGQILVKLTGFYDKDPNDWGNVFGDPIPWYDIGIYENNLGVLKMNFTLSNRSNSEVARALTLGYNSFQPGFLIPNENLTNVKELALNQSDPGGLYDIVGDLDVEESYNFLSIGFEQNGGGQKTSLIYDKSTGLLVWAKTSIFGYLLEIKSLNFTLDYFSGFEYNVLQFGGAVGWYNFTQWPADSYEGDWKTNTNGQILINFTGFYDKDPNDWGNIIDDPIPWFDIEIVENKSGILTTNFTLSNRSNSELGWAFTLGYNNFQSGILIQIIDNLTRVKKLAFQEASGFVNGLVSVEETQLTIKISFDQVGGGQKTKMIYEKRTGLLLWANTSIGSYLLEMAIDKYIPWESTGEEIRPPTNYFLKFLPYIVIASICILIMAASLIVSRFKTGLKKFNKYILIVILATASFASFFVFTSSIEVGEVNEPVREIQDITLIVDYGNGTVKTWENIELSDYNTTAFDTLIKWCETEITDYGDMGIIVESVDGIEGNWRYSINDEFPGVSANKYNLKNGDIVKWIFG
;
A
#
# COMPACT_ATOMS: atom_id res chain seq x y z
N MET A 1 -78.93 18.94 -9.23
CA MET A 1 -77.66 18.67 -9.96
C MET A 1 -76.76 19.91 -10.13
N LYS A 2 -76.54 20.74 -9.09
CA LYS A 2 -75.69 21.96 -9.18
C LYS A 2 -74.25 21.77 -8.65
N ASN A 3 -73.95 20.68 -7.93
CA ASN A 3 -72.64 20.48 -7.29
C ASN A 3 -71.64 19.64 -8.09
N ILE A 4 -72.08 18.89 -9.11
CA ILE A 4 -71.17 18.07 -9.93
C ILE A 4 -70.21 18.96 -10.73
N LYS A 5 -70.69 20.07 -11.31
CA LYS A 5 -69.84 20.99 -12.08
C LYS A 5 -68.69 21.58 -11.26
N LYS A 6 -68.92 21.90 -9.97
CA LYS A 6 -67.87 22.47 -9.10
C LYS A 6 -66.77 21.46 -8.78
N ILE A 7 -67.14 20.19 -8.58
CA ILE A 7 -66.19 19.11 -8.35
C ILE A 7 -65.34 18.85 -9.61
N THR A 8 -65.96 18.89 -10.80
CA THR A 8 -65.23 18.70 -12.06
C THR A 8 -64.21 19.83 -12.31
N TYR A 9 -64.56 21.09 -12.03
CA TYR A 9 -63.61 22.20 -12.16
C TYR A 9 -62.45 22.11 -11.15
N PHE A 10 -62.71 21.64 -9.93
CA PHE A 10 -61.68 21.46 -8.92
C PHE A 10 -60.70 20.34 -9.29
N ILE A 11 -61.21 19.21 -9.78
CA ILE A 11 -60.36 18.09 -10.26
C ILE A 11 -59.58 18.50 -11.51
N ALA A 12 -60.19 19.22 -12.45
CA ALA A 12 -59.49 19.74 -13.63
C ALA A 12 -58.38 20.72 -13.27
N ALA A 13 -58.61 21.59 -12.27
CA ALA A 13 -57.57 22.51 -11.77
C ALA A 13 -56.41 21.76 -11.10
N LEU A 14 -56.70 20.71 -10.32
CA LEU A 14 -55.66 19.86 -9.70
C LEU A 14 -54.81 19.13 -10.76
N ILE A 15 -55.45 18.57 -11.78
CA ILE A 15 -54.74 17.92 -12.91
C ILE A 15 -53.93 18.96 -13.70
N PHE A 16 -54.46 20.16 -13.90
CA PHE A 16 -53.75 21.24 -14.61
C PHE A 16 -52.53 21.76 -13.83
N VAL A 17 -52.63 21.83 -12.49
CA VAL A 17 -51.48 22.14 -11.62
C VAL A 17 -50.44 21.01 -11.68
N GLN A 18 -50.87 19.74 -11.68
CA GLN A 18 -49.95 18.60 -11.88
C GLN A 18 -49.27 18.61 -13.25
N LEU A 19 -49.98 19.02 -14.31
CA LEU A 19 -49.42 19.16 -15.66
C LEU A 19 -48.47 20.36 -15.78
N LEU A 20 -48.75 21.46 -15.07
CA LEU A 20 -47.84 22.60 -15.00
C LEU A 20 -46.56 22.28 -14.22
N TYR A 21 -46.62 21.43 -13.19
CA TYR A 21 -45.44 20.98 -12.44
C TYR A 21 -44.66 19.85 -13.13
N SER A 22 -45.30 19.05 -13.99
CA SER A 22 -44.60 18.00 -14.78
C SER A 22 -44.04 18.50 -16.11
N GLY A 23 -44.52 19.64 -16.62
CA GLY A 23 -44.01 20.28 -17.84
C GLY A 23 -42.80 21.19 -17.66
N SER A 24 -42.31 21.37 -16.42
CA SER A 24 -41.17 22.23 -16.10
C SER A 24 -40.14 21.50 -15.23
N ILE A 25 -39.82 20.24 -15.56
CA ILE A 25 -38.50 19.71 -15.26
C ILE A 25 -37.60 20.31 -16.34
N PRO A 26 -36.63 21.16 -16.00
CA PRO A 26 -35.63 21.54 -16.97
C PRO A 26 -34.98 20.24 -17.46
N LEU A 27 -35.14 19.91 -18.74
CA LEU A 27 -34.21 19.04 -19.46
C LEU A 27 -32.89 19.80 -19.62
N VAL A 28 -32.34 20.27 -18.51
CA VAL A 28 -30.94 20.67 -18.41
C VAL A 28 -30.23 19.35 -18.25
N LYS A 29 -29.79 18.77 -19.38
CA LYS A 29 -28.58 17.96 -19.32
C LYS A 29 -27.53 18.93 -18.78
N ALA A 30 -27.23 18.83 -17.48
CA ALA A 30 -26.06 19.48 -16.94
C ALA A 30 -24.90 18.93 -17.77
N GLN A 31 -24.37 19.75 -18.65
CA GLN A 31 -23.10 19.48 -19.28
C GLN A 31 -22.09 19.73 -18.15
N VAL A 32 -21.92 18.72 -17.31
CA VAL A 32 -20.99 18.76 -16.21
C VAL A 32 -19.62 18.60 -16.86
N ASP A 33 -18.93 19.72 -17.07
CA ASP A 33 -17.51 19.65 -17.38
C ASP A 33 -16.81 18.96 -16.20
N ILE A 34 -15.97 17.97 -16.49
CA ILE A 34 -15.17 17.30 -15.47
C ILE A 34 -14.32 18.36 -14.78
N SER A 35 -14.36 18.42 -13.45
CA SER A 35 -13.54 19.38 -12.71
C SER A 35 -12.07 19.22 -13.10
N ASN A 36 -11.35 20.33 -13.27
CA ASN A 36 -9.96 20.34 -13.75
C ASN A 36 -9.01 19.48 -12.90
N SER A 37 -9.37 19.24 -11.64
CA SER A 37 -8.60 18.39 -10.73
C SER A 37 -8.65 16.90 -11.05
N TYR A 38 -9.51 16.49 -11.98
CA TYR A 38 -9.74 15.11 -12.37
C TYR A 38 -9.41 14.87 -13.85
N TYR A 39 -9.30 13.59 -14.21
CA TYR A 39 -8.99 13.20 -15.58
C TYR A 39 -10.10 13.57 -16.55
N GLN A 40 -9.76 14.34 -17.58
CA GLN A 40 -10.75 14.97 -18.47
C GLN A 40 -11.41 14.01 -19.47
N ASN A 41 -10.94 12.77 -19.60
CA ASN A 41 -11.53 11.77 -20.49
C ASN A 41 -12.24 10.63 -19.72
N LEU A 42 -12.72 10.89 -18.49
CA LEU A 42 -13.57 9.94 -17.76
C LEU A 42 -14.90 9.71 -18.51
N GLU A 43 -15.40 8.48 -18.44
CA GLU A 43 -16.61 8.06 -19.15
C GLU A 43 -17.85 8.18 -18.24
N TYR A 44 -18.72 9.16 -18.52
CA TYR A 44 -19.98 9.34 -17.77
C TYR A 44 -21.06 8.28 -18.05
N ASN A 45 -21.05 7.71 -19.25
CA ASN A 45 -22.16 6.89 -19.73
C ASN A 45 -21.95 5.39 -19.52
N ASN A 46 -20.71 4.97 -19.27
CA ASN A 46 -20.34 3.59 -19.07
C ASN A 46 -20.03 3.36 -17.59
N PRO A 47 -20.53 2.27 -16.97
CA PRO A 47 -20.18 1.95 -15.60
C PRO A 47 -18.74 1.44 -15.53
N TYR A 48 -18.04 1.88 -14.49
CA TYR A 48 -16.84 1.21 -13.99
C TYR A 48 -17.27 -0.01 -13.17
N VAL A 49 -16.72 -1.17 -13.51
CA VAL A 49 -17.08 -2.47 -12.96
C VAL A 49 -15.96 -2.96 -12.07
N TYR A 50 -16.32 -3.29 -10.83
CA TYR A 50 -15.43 -3.84 -9.83
C TYR A 50 -15.87 -5.26 -9.50
N GLU A 51 -15.00 -6.23 -9.74
CA GLU A 51 -15.18 -7.60 -9.29
C GLU A 51 -14.91 -7.69 -7.79
N VAL A 52 -15.81 -8.37 -7.08
CA VAL A 52 -15.66 -8.63 -5.65
C VAL A 52 -14.87 -9.92 -5.46
N ILE A 53 -13.68 -9.79 -4.87
CA ILE A 53 -12.80 -10.93 -4.56
C ILE A 53 -13.22 -11.54 -3.23
N GLN A 54 -13.48 -10.69 -2.23
CA GLN A 54 -13.87 -11.11 -0.89
C GLN A 54 -14.91 -10.14 -0.33
N PHE A 55 -15.90 -10.69 0.36
CA PHE A 55 -16.91 -9.93 1.07
C PHE A 55 -17.26 -10.64 2.38
N GLY A 56 -17.50 -9.85 3.42
CA GLY A 56 -18.01 -10.33 4.71
C GLY A 56 -19.53 -10.56 4.65
N ASP A 57 -20.23 -10.04 5.64
CA ASP A 57 -21.69 -10.12 5.73
C ASP A 57 -22.40 -8.85 5.23
N SER A 58 -23.73 -8.97 5.10
CA SER A 58 -24.62 -7.86 4.75
C SER A 58 -24.36 -6.62 5.62
N THR A 59 -24.32 -5.44 4.99
CA THR A 59 -24.00 -4.16 5.64
C THR A 59 -25.07 -3.12 5.32
N GLY A 60 -25.46 -2.31 6.31
CA GLY A 60 -26.41 -1.22 6.11
C GLY A 60 -25.78 -0.05 5.37
N TRP A 61 -26.49 0.52 4.39
CA TRP A 61 -26.08 1.76 3.75
C TRP A 61 -26.72 2.96 4.46
N TYR A 62 -25.91 3.94 4.83
CA TYR A 62 -26.37 5.17 5.50
C TYR A 62 -25.93 6.41 4.72
N ASN A 63 -26.90 7.21 4.28
CA ASN A 63 -26.65 8.49 3.62
C ASN A 63 -26.36 9.62 4.64
N PHE A 64 -26.14 10.85 4.16
CA PHE A 64 -25.84 12.01 5.01
C PHE A 64 -27.06 12.76 5.58
N SER A 65 -28.27 12.24 5.42
CA SER A 65 -29.46 12.81 6.07
C SER A 65 -29.47 12.53 7.58
N GLU A 66 -30.42 13.12 8.30
CA GLU A 66 -30.59 12.88 9.74
C GLU A 66 -30.72 11.38 10.04
N TRP A 67 -30.13 10.92 11.15
CA TRP A 67 -30.01 9.48 11.48
C TRP A 67 -31.31 8.68 11.39
N SER A 68 -32.46 9.28 11.70
CA SER A 68 -33.77 8.63 11.60
C SER A 68 -34.19 8.29 10.16
N ASN A 69 -33.59 8.95 9.17
CA ASN A 69 -33.89 8.82 7.75
C ASN A 69 -32.66 8.42 6.91
N SER A 70 -31.51 8.18 7.53
CA SER A 70 -30.27 7.94 6.80
C SER A 70 -30.15 6.54 6.21
N TYR A 71 -30.88 5.58 6.76
CA TYR A 71 -30.82 4.18 6.34
C TYR A 71 -31.50 3.96 4.98
N GLU A 72 -30.73 3.46 4.01
CA GLU A 72 -31.17 3.20 2.63
C GLU A 72 -31.43 1.71 2.35
N GLY A 73 -31.18 0.85 3.34
CA GLY A 73 -31.30 -0.60 3.21
C GLY A 73 -29.97 -1.31 3.42
N ASP A 74 -30.06 -2.63 3.56
CA ASP A 74 -28.88 -3.49 3.63
C ASP A 74 -28.45 -3.90 2.23
N TRP A 75 -27.15 -3.78 1.98
CA TRP A 75 -26.53 -4.30 0.78
C TRP A 75 -25.66 -5.51 1.12
N LYS A 76 -25.59 -6.43 0.16
CA LYS A 76 -24.73 -7.60 0.21
C LYS A 76 -24.29 -7.98 -1.20
N THR A 77 -23.18 -8.67 -1.26
CA THR A 77 -22.61 -9.30 -2.45
C THR A 77 -21.96 -10.62 -2.03
N ASP A 78 -21.34 -11.34 -2.95
CA ASP A 78 -20.50 -12.50 -2.68
C ASP A 78 -19.17 -12.38 -3.43
N ALA A 79 -18.24 -13.30 -3.14
CA ALA A 79 -17.06 -13.47 -3.98
C ALA A 79 -17.51 -13.80 -5.41
N THR A 80 -16.89 -13.18 -6.40
CA THR A 80 -17.28 -13.14 -7.83
C THR A 80 -18.52 -12.32 -8.17
N GLY A 81 -19.13 -11.64 -7.19
CA GLY A 81 -20.12 -10.59 -7.40
C GLY A 81 -19.49 -9.32 -8.01
N GLN A 82 -20.31 -8.29 -8.23
CA GLN A 82 -19.86 -7.04 -8.86
C GLN A 82 -20.43 -5.80 -8.22
N ILE A 83 -19.62 -4.73 -8.20
CA ILE A 83 -20.04 -3.36 -7.90
C ILE A 83 -19.89 -2.54 -9.18
N LEU A 84 -21.00 -1.98 -9.66
CA LEU A 84 -21.05 -1.09 -10.82
C LEU A 84 -21.15 0.35 -10.32
N VAL A 85 -20.23 1.18 -10.78
CA VAL A 85 -20.11 2.59 -10.42
C VAL A 85 -20.25 3.42 -11.69
N LYS A 86 -21.35 4.14 -11.84
CA LYS A 86 -21.57 4.99 -13.02
C LYS A 86 -21.48 6.45 -12.62
N LEU A 87 -20.52 7.17 -13.19
CA LEU A 87 -20.32 8.60 -12.93
C LEU A 87 -21.50 9.42 -13.45
N THR A 88 -22.19 10.14 -12.57
CA THR A 88 -23.36 10.99 -12.92
C THR A 88 -23.02 12.47 -12.99
N GLY A 89 -21.88 12.89 -12.46
CA GLY A 89 -21.48 14.29 -12.43
C GLY A 89 -20.42 14.60 -11.38
N PHE A 90 -20.14 15.90 -11.28
CA PHE A 90 -19.33 16.52 -10.25
C PHE A 90 -20.19 17.62 -9.64
N TYR A 91 -20.45 17.51 -8.34
CA TYR A 91 -21.28 18.46 -7.60
C TYR A 91 -20.65 18.72 -6.24
N ASP A 92 -21.05 19.81 -5.60
CA ASP A 92 -20.67 20.11 -4.23
C ASP A 92 -21.07 18.95 -3.31
N LYS A 93 -20.28 18.71 -2.27
CA LYS A 93 -20.57 17.76 -1.21
C LYS A 93 -21.94 18.01 -0.58
N ASP A 94 -22.53 16.95 -0.05
CA ASP A 94 -23.69 17.12 0.83
C ASP A 94 -23.31 18.06 1.99
N PRO A 95 -24.15 19.05 2.35
CA PRO A 95 -23.86 19.94 3.48
C PRO A 95 -23.61 19.23 4.81
N ASN A 96 -24.08 17.99 4.96
CA ASN A 96 -23.87 17.14 6.12
C ASN A 96 -22.69 16.17 5.93
N ASP A 97 -21.85 16.31 4.91
CA ASP A 97 -20.60 15.56 4.78
C ASP A 97 -19.53 16.15 5.72
N TRP A 98 -19.59 15.78 6.99
CA TRP A 98 -18.76 16.35 8.06
C TRP A 98 -17.35 15.77 8.19
N GLY A 99 -16.87 14.96 7.23
CA GLY A 99 -15.53 14.36 7.34
C GLY A 99 -15.04 13.81 6.01
N ASN A 100 -14.94 14.69 5.02
CA ASN A 100 -14.22 14.44 3.79
C ASN A 100 -13.26 15.61 3.52
N VAL A 101 -11.96 15.29 3.44
CA VAL A 101 -10.88 16.28 3.20
C VAL A 101 -10.78 16.72 1.74
N PHE A 102 -11.41 16.02 0.79
CA PHE A 102 -11.41 16.44 -0.61
C PHE A 102 -12.29 17.67 -0.83
N GLY A 103 -11.81 18.64 -1.62
CA GLY A 103 -12.51 19.87 -1.94
C GLY A 103 -13.64 19.69 -2.95
N ASP A 104 -14.56 20.64 -3.01
CA ASP A 104 -15.64 20.67 -4.01
C ASP A 104 -15.15 21.20 -5.38
N PRO A 105 -15.77 20.77 -6.49
CA PRO A 105 -16.81 19.74 -6.56
C PRO A 105 -16.22 18.31 -6.53
N ILE A 106 -16.97 17.35 -5.99
CA ILE A 106 -16.58 15.94 -5.92
C ILE A 106 -17.38 15.07 -6.91
N PRO A 107 -16.91 13.86 -7.26
CA PRO A 107 -17.64 12.96 -8.15
C PRO A 107 -18.91 12.41 -7.49
N TRP A 108 -19.93 12.12 -8.30
CA TRP A 108 -21.18 11.48 -7.88
C TRP A 108 -21.50 10.29 -8.78
N TYR A 109 -22.18 9.29 -8.21
CA TYR A 109 -22.39 8.01 -8.86
C TYR A 109 -23.81 7.48 -8.75
N ASP A 110 -24.24 6.71 -9.75
CA ASP A 110 -25.20 5.64 -9.57
C ASP A 110 -24.43 4.36 -9.23
N ILE A 111 -24.84 3.66 -8.17
CA ILE A 111 -24.22 2.43 -7.68
C ILE A 111 -25.18 1.26 -7.88
N GLY A 112 -24.67 0.15 -8.41
CA GLY A 112 -25.38 -1.12 -8.47
C GLY A 112 -24.52 -2.24 -7.89
N ILE A 113 -25.09 -3.05 -7.00
CA ILE A 113 -24.39 -4.17 -6.34
C ILE A 113 -25.07 -5.47 -6.74
N TYR A 114 -24.27 -6.42 -7.20
CA TYR A 114 -24.72 -7.66 -7.82
C TYR A 114 -24.11 -8.86 -7.11
N GLU A 115 -24.95 -9.81 -6.72
CA GLU A 115 -24.55 -11.13 -6.23
C GLU A 115 -24.41 -12.10 -7.41
N ASN A 116 -23.41 -12.97 -7.37
CA ASN A 116 -23.22 -14.02 -8.36
C ASN A 116 -23.90 -15.32 -7.93
N ASN A 117 -25.09 -15.54 -8.47
CA ASN A 117 -25.84 -16.77 -8.21
C ASN A 117 -25.60 -17.78 -9.33
N LEU A 118 -24.66 -18.71 -9.11
CA LEU A 118 -24.33 -19.81 -10.03
C LEU A 118 -23.93 -19.32 -11.44
N GLY A 119 -23.12 -18.26 -11.51
CA GLY A 119 -22.65 -17.66 -12.76
C GLY A 119 -23.59 -16.59 -13.33
N VAL A 120 -24.72 -16.31 -12.67
CA VAL A 120 -25.67 -15.27 -13.08
C VAL A 120 -25.64 -14.12 -12.07
N LEU A 121 -25.17 -12.96 -12.52
CA LEU A 121 -25.20 -11.73 -11.74
C LEU A 121 -26.63 -11.25 -11.55
N LYS A 122 -27.06 -11.12 -10.29
CA LYS A 122 -28.37 -10.60 -9.91
C LYS A 122 -28.18 -9.33 -9.10
N MET A 123 -28.81 -8.25 -9.56
CA MET A 123 -28.83 -7.00 -8.82
C MET A 123 -29.51 -7.21 -7.47
N ASN A 124 -28.79 -6.91 -6.40
CA ASN A 124 -29.28 -7.03 -5.04
C ASN A 124 -29.56 -5.65 -4.41
N PHE A 125 -28.75 -4.64 -4.76
CA PHE A 125 -28.89 -3.29 -4.20
C PHE A 125 -28.55 -2.23 -5.25
N THR A 126 -29.24 -1.08 -5.22
CA THR A 126 -28.92 0.04 -6.10
C THR A 126 -29.27 1.37 -5.46
N LEU A 127 -28.41 2.36 -5.70
CA LEU A 127 -28.61 3.74 -5.30
C LEU A 127 -28.28 4.65 -6.46
N SER A 128 -28.96 5.79 -6.50
CA SER A 128 -28.72 6.80 -7.53
C SER A 128 -28.18 8.07 -6.89
N ASN A 129 -27.28 8.73 -7.62
CA ASN A 129 -26.73 10.03 -7.25
C ASN A 129 -26.20 10.06 -5.80
N ARG A 130 -25.15 9.27 -5.54
CA ARG A 130 -24.38 9.27 -4.28
C ARG A 130 -23.02 9.88 -4.47
N SER A 131 -22.62 10.74 -3.55
CA SER A 131 -21.32 11.40 -3.62
C SER A 131 -20.20 10.39 -3.39
N ASN A 132 -19.01 10.70 -3.92
CA ASN A 132 -17.84 9.84 -3.76
C ASN A 132 -17.48 9.58 -2.30
N SER A 133 -17.67 10.56 -1.43
CA SER A 133 -17.46 10.42 0.02
C SER A 133 -18.51 9.55 0.71
N GLU A 134 -19.78 9.62 0.31
CA GLU A 134 -20.81 8.74 0.86
C GLU A 134 -20.51 7.30 0.51
N VAL A 135 -20.19 7.05 -0.76
CA VAL A 135 -19.82 5.72 -1.25
C VAL A 135 -18.54 5.23 -0.59
N ALA A 136 -17.54 6.09 -0.41
CA ALA A 136 -16.31 5.76 0.30
C ALA A 136 -16.59 5.27 1.72
N ARG A 137 -17.43 5.99 2.47
CA ARG A 137 -17.80 5.60 3.84
C ARG A 137 -18.60 4.30 3.88
N ALA A 138 -19.60 4.17 3.02
CA ALA A 138 -20.46 2.98 2.98
C ALA A 138 -19.68 1.71 2.65
N LEU A 139 -18.60 1.83 1.86
CA LEU A 139 -17.73 0.72 1.45
C LEU A 139 -16.42 0.66 2.25
N THR A 140 -16.21 1.54 3.24
CA THR A 140 -14.95 1.69 3.99
C THR A 140 -13.71 1.85 3.08
N LEU A 141 -13.85 2.61 1.99
CA LEU A 141 -12.79 2.97 1.04
C LEU A 141 -12.11 4.28 1.48
N GLY A 142 -11.58 4.27 2.71
CA GLY A 142 -11.03 5.45 3.37
C GLY A 142 -10.95 5.27 4.88
N TYR A 143 -10.37 6.23 5.59
CA TYR A 143 -10.22 6.26 7.05
C TYR A 143 -10.28 7.71 7.54
N ASN A 144 -10.73 7.94 8.79
CA ASN A 144 -10.97 9.29 9.33
C ASN A 144 -11.71 10.17 8.31
N SER A 145 -11.18 11.36 8.00
CA SER A 145 -11.75 12.22 6.96
C SER A 145 -11.13 12.01 5.56
N PHE A 146 -10.17 11.09 5.42
CA PHE A 146 -9.65 10.67 4.12
C PHE A 146 -10.58 9.66 3.47
N GLN A 147 -11.54 10.16 2.68
CA GLN A 147 -12.61 9.36 2.05
C GLN A 147 -12.51 9.41 0.51
N PRO A 148 -11.46 8.80 -0.08
CA PRO A 148 -11.14 8.91 -1.51
C PRO A 148 -12.08 8.12 -2.44
N GLY A 149 -12.77 7.10 -1.94
CA GLY A 149 -13.76 6.36 -2.72
C GLY A 149 -13.21 5.76 -4.01
N PHE A 150 -13.98 5.85 -5.09
CA PHE A 150 -13.64 5.25 -6.39
C PHE A 150 -12.79 6.15 -7.29
N LEU A 151 -12.66 7.44 -6.98
CA LEU A 151 -11.98 8.40 -7.83
C LEU A 151 -11.29 9.48 -6.99
N ILE A 152 -9.98 9.62 -7.17
CA ILE A 152 -9.18 10.70 -6.58
C ILE A 152 -8.84 11.78 -7.61
N PRO A 153 -8.58 13.02 -7.17
CA PRO A 153 -7.93 14.01 -8.01
C PRO A 153 -6.56 13.50 -8.49
N ASN A 154 -6.25 13.68 -9.77
CA ASN A 154 -5.01 13.19 -10.38
C ASN A 154 -4.08 14.32 -10.86
N GLU A 155 -4.49 15.59 -10.73
CA GLU A 155 -3.63 16.74 -11.10
C GLU A 155 -2.42 16.93 -10.16
N ASN A 156 -2.58 16.58 -8.88
CA ASN A 156 -1.58 16.76 -7.84
C ASN A 156 -1.63 15.63 -6.82
N LEU A 157 -0.98 14.51 -7.15
CA LEU A 157 -0.91 13.35 -6.27
C LEU A 157 -0.12 13.63 -4.98
N THR A 158 0.82 14.58 -4.97
CA THR A 158 1.51 15.01 -3.75
C THR A 158 0.53 15.53 -2.70
N ASN A 159 -0.41 16.39 -3.12
CA ASN A 159 -1.47 16.86 -2.22
C ASN A 159 -2.37 15.71 -1.72
N VAL A 160 -2.69 14.73 -2.57
CA VAL A 160 -3.47 13.55 -2.13
C VAL A 160 -2.72 12.75 -1.04
N LYS A 161 -1.41 12.55 -1.21
CA LYS A 161 -0.55 11.88 -0.22
C LYS A 161 -0.45 12.65 1.09
N GLU A 162 -0.32 13.98 1.03
CA GLU A 162 -0.32 14.84 2.22
C GLU A 162 -1.67 14.80 2.96
N LEU A 163 -2.79 14.82 2.23
CA LEU A 163 -4.11 14.66 2.82
C LEU A 163 -4.27 13.30 3.51
N ALA A 164 -3.76 12.23 2.90
CA ALA A 164 -3.75 10.89 3.50
C ALA A 164 -2.93 10.87 4.80
N LEU A 165 -1.72 11.44 4.79
CA LEU A 165 -0.81 11.54 5.94
C LEU A 165 -1.41 12.35 7.08
N ASN A 166 -1.98 13.51 6.78
CA ASN A 166 -2.61 14.35 7.80
C ASN A 166 -3.84 13.70 8.46
N GLN A 167 -4.36 12.62 7.87
CA GLN A 167 -5.48 11.86 8.41
C GLN A 167 -5.05 10.55 9.08
N SER A 168 -3.76 10.21 9.13
CA SER A 168 -3.30 9.02 9.87
C SER A 168 -3.16 9.30 11.38
N ASP A 169 -2.86 10.55 11.75
CA ASP A 169 -2.94 11.08 13.11
C ASP A 169 -3.48 12.52 13.10
N PRO A 170 -4.80 12.71 12.94
CA PRO A 170 -5.40 14.05 12.87
C PRO A 170 -5.51 14.74 14.23
N GLY A 171 -5.16 14.07 15.34
CA GLY A 171 -5.12 14.66 16.69
C GLY A 171 -6.47 14.96 17.34
N GLY A 172 -7.59 14.51 16.76
CA GLY A 172 -8.93 14.68 17.34
C GLY A 172 -9.27 13.60 18.39
N LEU A 173 -10.19 13.94 19.30
CA LEU A 173 -10.58 13.08 20.43
C LEU A 173 -11.26 11.77 20.01
N TYR A 174 -11.81 11.71 18.80
CA TYR A 174 -12.57 10.57 18.26
C TYR A 174 -11.93 9.98 16.99
N ASP A 175 -10.79 10.52 16.59
CA ASP A 175 -10.13 10.07 15.38
C ASP A 175 -9.30 8.83 15.68
N ILE A 176 -9.24 7.93 14.72
CA ILE A 176 -8.40 6.74 14.83
C ILE A 176 -6.98 7.11 14.43
N VAL A 177 -6.01 6.73 15.27
CA VAL A 177 -4.58 6.86 14.93
C VAL A 177 -4.13 5.56 14.29
N GLY A 178 -3.36 5.63 13.22
CA GLY A 178 -2.84 4.45 12.54
C GLY A 178 -1.60 4.73 11.73
N ASP A 179 -0.91 3.65 11.39
CA ASP A 179 0.24 3.66 10.52
C ASP A 179 -0.21 3.84 9.07
N LEU A 180 0.48 4.72 8.34
CA LEU A 180 0.21 4.99 6.94
C LEU A 180 1.39 4.51 6.09
N ASP A 181 1.07 3.65 5.13
CA ASP A 181 1.97 3.23 4.07
C ASP A 181 1.56 3.90 2.76
N VAL A 182 2.45 4.67 2.15
CA VAL A 182 2.20 5.34 0.87
C VAL A 182 3.31 4.96 -0.09
N GLU A 183 2.92 4.33 -1.19
CA GLU A 183 3.84 3.89 -2.24
C GLU A 183 3.38 4.42 -3.59
N GLU A 184 4.32 4.82 -4.44
CA GLU A 184 4.03 5.25 -5.80
C GLU A 184 4.91 4.47 -6.78
N SER A 185 4.29 3.87 -7.80
CA SER A 185 4.95 3.22 -8.93
C SER A 185 4.74 4.02 -10.21
N TYR A 186 5.08 3.43 -11.37
CA TYR A 186 4.89 4.08 -12.66
C TYR A 186 3.41 4.36 -12.93
N ASN A 187 2.55 3.35 -12.81
CA ASN A 187 1.11 3.49 -13.09
C ASN A 187 0.26 3.76 -11.84
N PHE A 188 0.74 3.44 -10.63
CA PHE A 188 -0.15 3.41 -9.46
C PHE A 188 0.30 4.25 -8.28
N LEU A 189 -0.69 4.72 -7.52
CA LEU A 189 -0.55 5.24 -6.17
C LEU A 189 -1.23 4.26 -5.22
N SER A 190 -0.49 3.78 -4.23
CA SER A 190 -0.99 2.96 -3.13
C SER A 190 -1.07 3.77 -1.85
N ILE A 191 -2.19 3.62 -1.14
CA ILE A 191 -2.42 4.19 0.18
C ILE A 191 -2.94 3.07 1.08
N GLY A 192 -2.09 2.64 2.02
CA GLY A 192 -2.40 1.67 3.05
C GLY A 192 -2.50 2.34 4.42
N PHE A 193 -3.53 2.02 5.18
CA PHE A 193 -3.74 2.51 6.54
C PHE A 193 -4.06 1.34 7.47
N GLU A 194 -3.41 1.29 8.62
CA GLU A 194 -3.64 0.29 9.66
C GLU A 194 -3.79 0.97 11.02
N GLN A 195 -4.97 0.83 11.63
CA GLN A 195 -5.26 1.47 12.91
C GLN A 195 -4.42 0.88 14.04
N ASN A 196 -3.83 1.75 14.86
CA ASN A 196 -3.08 1.38 16.05
C ASN A 196 -4.00 0.72 17.08
N GLY A 197 -3.58 -0.45 17.58
CA GLY A 197 -4.41 -1.27 18.47
C GLY A 197 -5.45 -2.13 17.74
N GLY A 198 -5.42 -2.14 16.40
CA GLY A 198 -6.34 -2.88 15.56
C GLY A 198 -7.72 -2.22 15.43
N GLY A 199 -8.53 -2.71 14.50
CA GLY A 199 -9.89 -2.20 14.27
C GLY A 199 -10.17 -2.00 12.80
N GLN A 200 -9.42 -1.11 12.15
CA GLN A 200 -9.49 -0.85 10.72
C GLN A 200 -8.15 -1.14 10.03
N LYS A 201 -8.23 -1.79 8.87
CA LYS A 201 -7.13 -1.93 7.91
C LYS A 201 -7.66 -1.68 6.52
N THR A 202 -7.05 -0.77 5.77
CA THR A 202 -7.52 -0.36 4.45
C THR A 202 -6.33 -0.19 3.51
N SER A 203 -6.37 -0.81 2.34
CA SER A 203 -5.35 -0.69 1.30
C SER A 203 -6.04 -0.35 -0.01
N LEU A 204 -5.68 0.79 -0.61
CA LEU A 204 -6.30 1.34 -1.80
C LEU A 204 -5.22 1.57 -2.86
N ILE A 205 -5.46 1.12 -4.08
CA ILE A 205 -4.56 1.33 -5.21
C ILE A 205 -5.33 2.08 -6.30
N TYR A 206 -4.82 3.23 -6.70
CA TYR A 206 -5.37 4.09 -7.73
C TYR A 206 -4.46 4.11 -8.96
N ASP A 207 -5.05 4.16 -10.15
CA ASP A 207 -4.34 4.52 -11.38
C ASP A 207 -4.01 6.01 -11.36
N LYS A 208 -2.73 6.35 -11.48
CA LYS A 208 -2.24 7.73 -11.44
C LYS A 208 -2.72 8.56 -12.62
N SER A 209 -2.92 7.92 -13.77
CA SER A 209 -3.27 8.63 -15.00
C SER A 209 -4.72 9.09 -14.98
N THR A 210 -5.64 8.27 -14.46
CA THR A 210 -7.08 8.58 -14.43
C THR A 210 -7.61 8.97 -13.05
N GLY A 211 -6.91 8.60 -11.98
CA GLY A 211 -7.36 8.71 -10.60
C GLY A 211 -8.36 7.62 -10.18
N LEU A 212 -8.69 6.67 -11.06
CA LEU A 212 -9.66 5.62 -10.76
C LEU A 212 -9.09 4.59 -9.78
N LEU A 213 -9.94 4.11 -8.88
CA LEU A 213 -9.60 2.97 -8.02
C LEU A 213 -9.40 1.73 -8.89
N VAL A 214 -8.29 1.04 -8.69
CA VAL A 214 -7.90 -0.18 -9.41
C VAL A 214 -8.07 -1.41 -8.52
N TRP A 215 -7.77 -1.29 -7.23
CA TRP A 215 -7.96 -2.35 -6.26
C TRP A 215 -8.15 -1.76 -4.87
N ALA A 216 -8.98 -2.40 -4.06
CA ALA A 216 -9.11 -2.07 -2.65
C ALA A 216 -9.27 -3.34 -1.83
N LYS A 217 -8.72 -3.31 -0.61
CA LYS A 217 -9.00 -4.27 0.46
C LYS A 217 -9.17 -3.52 1.75
N THR A 218 -10.30 -3.72 2.41
CA THR A 218 -10.62 -3.02 3.65
C THR A 218 -11.30 -3.96 4.62
N SER A 219 -10.98 -3.82 5.90
CA SER A 219 -11.60 -4.55 6.98
C SER A 219 -11.81 -3.64 8.18
N ILE A 220 -13.02 -3.64 8.74
CA ILE A 220 -13.36 -2.86 9.93
C ILE A 220 -14.38 -3.60 10.81
N PHE A 221 -14.06 -3.86 12.08
CA PHE A 221 -14.98 -4.51 13.05
C PHE A 221 -15.72 -5.77 12.50
N GLY A 222 -15.04 -6.61 11.72
CA GLY A 222 -15.61 -7.83 11.12
C GLY A 222 -16.22 -7.63 9.73
N TYR A 223 -16.41 -6.39 9.28
CA TYR A 223 -16.62 -6.08 7.86
C TYR A 223 -15.35 -6.38 7.07
N LEU A 224 -15.51 -6.88 5.85
CA LEU A 224 -14.44 -7.17 4.93
C LEU A 224 -14.93 -6.94 3.51
N LEU A 225 -14.15 -6.22 2.72
CA LEU A 225 -14.37 -6.03 1.30
C LEU A 225 -13.03 -6.04 0.59
N GLU A 226 -12.91 -6.86 -0.45
CA GLU A 226 -11.82 -6.82 -1.41
C GLU A 226 -12.39 -6.75 -2.82
N ILE A 227 -11.99 -5.74 -3.59
CA ILE A 227 -12.48 -5.48 -4.94
C ILE A 227 -11.34 -5.19 -5.91
N LYS A 228 -11.50 -5.58 -7.17
CA LYS A 228 -10.58 -5.29 -8.28
C LYS A 228 -11.34 -4.69 -9.44
N SER A 229 -10.84 -3.60 -10.00
CA SER A 229 -11.39 -2.98 -11.21
C SER A 229 -11.19 -3.89 -12.41
N LEU A 230 -12.22 -4.02 -13.24
CA LEU A 230 -12.16 -4.68 -14.55
C LEU A 230 -11.92 -3.68 -15.70
N ASN A 231 -11.84 -2.38 -15.40
CA ASN A 231 -11.70 -1.31 -16.38
C ASN A 231 -10.27 -0.83 -16.56
N PHE A 232 -9.35 -1.20 -15.66
CA PHE A 232 -7.95 -0.83 -15.80
C PHE A 232 -7.27 -1.72 -16.85
N THR A 233 -6.54 -1.09 -17.77
CA THR A 233 -5.65 -1.75 -18.73
C THR A 233 -4.36 -0.95 -18.81
N LEU A 234 -3.21 -1.63 -18.84
CA LEU A 234 -1.93 -0.96 -19.13
C LEU A 234 -2.02 -0.30 -20.51
N ASP A 235 -1.58 0.95 -20.62
CA ASP A 235 -1.46 1.62 -21.91
C ASP A 235 -0.25 1.07 -22.67
N TYR A 236 -0.52 0.15 -23.57
CA TYR A 236 0.49 -0.43 -24.44
C TYR A 236 0.84 0.46 -25.64
N PHE A 237 0.07 1.52 -25.93
CA PHE A 237 0.18 2.29 -27.17
C PHE A 237 1.16 3.45 -27.10
N SER A 238 1.43 3.97 -25.90
CA SER A 238 2.36 5.10 -25.71
C SER A 238 3.84 4.70 -25.81
N GLY A 239 4.14 3.40 -25.83
CA GLY A 239 5.52 2.89 -25.76
C GLY A 239 6.12 3.08 -24.37
N PHE A 240 7.15 2.30 -24.07
CA PHE A 240 7.90 2.35 -22.82
C PHE A 240 9.28 2.92 -23.09
N GLU A 241 9.59 4.05 -22.47
CA GLU A 241 10.88 4.72 -22.57
C GLU A 241 11.72 4.39 -21.34
N TYR A 242 12.90 3.82 -21.54
CA TYR A 242 13.86 3.53 -20.47
C TYR A 242 15.08 4.43 -20.60
N ASN A 243 15.40 5.15 -19.53
CA ASN A 243 16.62 5.94 -19.41
C ASN A 243 17.77 5.04 -18.96
N VAL A 244 18.88 5.08 -19.70
CA VAL A 244 20.07 4.29 -19.40
C VAL A 244 20.94 5.05 -18.40
N LEU A 245 21.05 4.52 -17.18
CA LEU A 245 21.81 5.11 -16.08
C LEU A 245 23.28 4.71 -16.16
N GLN A 246 23.55 3.45 -16.49
CA GLN A 246 24.91 2.93 -16.70
C GLN A 246 24.92 1.95 -17.87
N PHE A 247 25.99 1.98 -18.65
CA PHE A 247 26.17 1.06 -19.76
C PHE A 247 27.65 0.73 -19.96
N GLY A 248 27.95 -0.56 -20.15
CA GLY A 248 29.28 -1.06 -20.45
C GLY A 248 29.21 -2.25 -21.39
N GLY A 249 29.99 -2.23 -22.47
CA GLY A 249 30.11 -3.31 -23.44
C GLY A 249 28.98 -3.34 -24.48
N ALA A 250 29.33 -3.58 -25.74
CA ALA A 250 28.34 -3.88 -26.79
C ALA A 250 27.94 -5.36 -26.71
N VAL A 251 26.67 -5.68 -27.01
CA VAL A 251 26.15 -7.05 -26.95
C VAL A 251 25.50 -7.39 -28.28
N GLY A 252 25.79 -8.61 -28.76
CA GLY A 252 25.18 -9.14 -29.97
C GLY A 252 23.70 -9.45 -29.76
N TRP A 253 22.86 -9.02 -30.70
CA TRP A 253 21.46 -9.41 -30.76
C TRP A 253 21.29 -10.67 -31.61
N TYR A 254 20.53 -11.64 -31.09
CA TYR A 254 20.20 -12.88 -31.81
C TYR A 254 18.68 -13.03 -31.94
N ASN A 255 18.22 -13.18 -33.17
CA ASN A 255 16.83 -13.43 -33.54
C ASN A 255 16.53 -14.93 -33.47
N PHE A 256 15.62 -15.30 -32.59
CA PHE A 256 15.21 -16.68 -32.35
C PHE A 256 14.43 -17.24 -33.54
N THR A 257 13.68 -16.42 -34.28
CA THR A 257 12.88 -16.86 -35.44
C THR A 257 13.72 -17.42 -36.59
N GLN A 258 15.00 -17.03 -36.68
CA GLN A 258 15.92 -17.47 -37.73
C GLN A 258 16.95 -18.48 -37.21
N TRP A 259 16.81 -18.98 -35.98
CA TRP A 259 17.82 -19.86 -35.38
C TRP A 259 17.94 -21.23 -36.10
N PRO A 260 19.17 -21.80 -36.28
CA PRO A 260 20.49 -21.26 -35.93
C PRO A 260 21.22 -20.51 -37.06
N ALA A 261 20.64 -20.42 -38.27
CA ALA A 261 21.31 -19.84 -39.44
C ALA A 261 20.85 -18.39 -39.68
N ASP A 262 21.77 -17.44 -39.76
CA ASP A 262 21.48 -16.01 -39.95
C ASP A 262 20.75 -15.33 -38.76
N SER A 263 20.84 -15.89 -37.54
CA SER A 263 20.19 -15.33 -36.35
C SER A 263 20.85 -14.05 -35.80
N TYR A 264 22.11 -13.76 -36.12
CA TYR A 264 22.79 -12.57 -35.59
C TYR A 264 22.39 -11.31 -36.36
N GLU A 265 21.78 -10.34 -35.66
CA GLU A 265 21.26 -9.10 -36.26
C GLU A 265 22.16 -7.88 -36.06
N GLY A 266 23.26 -8.05 -35.32
CA GLY A 266 24.26 -7.01 -35.05
C GLY A 266 24.48 -6.75 -33.57
N ASP A 267 25.50 -5.96 -33.27
CA ASP A 267 25.77 -5.52 -31.89
C ASP A 267 24.97 -4.25 -31.59
N TRP A 268 24.13 -4.31 -30.56
CA TRP A 268 23.48 -3.13 -30.04
C TRP A 268 24.39 -2.46 -29.00
N LYS A 269 24.34 -1.13 -28.95
CA LYS A 269 25.06 -0.32 -27.96
C LYS A 269 24.35 0.99 -27.72
N THR A 270 24.55 1.53 -26.53
CA THR A 270 24.13 2.86 -26.10
C THR A 270 25.21 3.45 -25.19
N ASN A 271 24.88 4.41 -24.34
CA ASN A 271 25.75 4.95 -23.31
C ASN A 271 24.91 5.50 -22.13
N THR A 272 25.60 5.92 -21.07
CA THR A 272 24.96 6.66 -19.96
C THR A 272 24.23 7.89 -20.50
N ASN A 273 22.99 8.10 -20.05
CA ASN A 273 22.02 9.09 -20.55
C ASN A 273 21.49 8.82 -21.96
N GLY A 274 21.77 7.64 -22.54
CA GLY A 274 21.04 7.13 -23.69
C GLY A 274 19.66 6.59 -23.31
N GLN A 275 18.92 6.07 -24.29
CA GLN A 275 17.56 5.58 -24.08
C GLN A 275 17.31 4.25 -24.80
N ILE A 276 16.35 3.49 -24.29
CA ILE A 276 15.81 2.28 -24.90
C ILE A 276 14.30 2.49 -25.00
N LEU A 277 13.78 2.59 -26.23
CA LEU A 277 12.36 2.77 -26.50
C LEU A 277 11.77 1.43 -26.93
N ILE A 278 10.69 1.02 -26.28
CA ILE A 278 10.07 -0.29 -26.45
C ILE A 278 8.58 -0.09 -26.76
N ASN A 279 8.15 -0.45 -27.95
CA ASN A 279 6.77 -0.33 -28.38
C ASN A 279 6.12 -1.70 -28.44
N PHE A 280 5.05 -1.91 -27.67
CA PHE A 280 4.34 -3.19 -27.65
C PHE A 280 3.61 -3.46 -28.98
N THR A 281 3.82 -4.64 -29.56
CA THR A 281 3.20 -5.04 -30.84
C THR A 281 2.07 -6.05 -30.66
N GLY A 282 2.08 -6.82 -29.57
CA GLY A 282 1.04 -7.80 -29.28
C GLY A 282 1.49 -8.95 -28.38
N PHE A 283 0.56 -9.83 -28.04
CA PHE A 283 0.84 -11.13 -27.44
C PHE A 283 0.81 -12.20 -28.53
N TYR A 284 1.87 -12.99 -28.63
CA TYR A 284 1.97 -14.10 -29.56
C TYR A 284 2.59 -15.31 -28.88
N ASP A 285 2.42 -16.49 -29.48
CA ASP A 285 3.12 -17.70 -29.03
C ASP A 285 4.64 -17.48 -29.07
N LYS A 286 5.35 -18.14 -28.17
CA LYS A 286 6.80 -18.23 -28.18
C LYS A 286 7.30 -18.72 -29.52
N ASP A 287 8.46 -18.20 -29.89
CA ASP A 287 9.20 -18.81 -30.97
C ASP A 287 9.57 -20.26 -30.58
N PRO A 288 9.42 -21.25 -31.48
CA PRO A 288 9.85 -22.62 -31.22
C PRO A 288 11.33 -22.75 -30.82
N ASN A 289 12.16 -21.76 -31.15
CA ASN A 289 13.56 -21.67 -30.75
C ASN A 289 13.78 -20.84 -29.47
N ASP A 290 12.75 -20.51 -28.70
CA ASP A 290 12.90 -20.06 -27.32
C ASP A 290 13.06 -21.29 -26.39
N TRP A 291 14.19 -22.00 -26.55
CA TRP A 291 14.44 -23.32 -25.93
C TRP A 291 14.70 -23.27 -24.41
N GLY A 292 14.63 -22.08 -23.81
CA GLY A 292 14.94 -21.87 -22.40
C GLY A 292 13.78 -21.31 -21.59
N ASN A 293 13.05 -20.29 -22.06
CA ASN A 293 12.24 -19.50 -21.16
C ASN A 293 11.10 -20.29 -20.48
N ILE A 294 11.08 -20.32 -19.14
CA ILE A 294 10.04 -21.01 -18.35
C ILE A 294 8.73 -20.22 -18.18
N ILE A 295 8.66 -18.98 -18.66
CA ILE A 295 7.45 -18.14 -18.53
C ILE A 295 6.48 -18.44 -19.68
N ASP A 296 5.30 -19.01 -19.39
CA ASP A 296 4.32 -19.54 -20.37
C ASP A 296 3.90 -18.62 -21.53
N ASP A 297 3.42 -19.25 -22.60
CA ASP A 297 2.67 -18.60 -23.68
C ASP A 297 1.29 -18.07 -23.25
N PRO A 298 0.76 -17.05 -23.94
CA PRO A 298 1.44 -16.23 -24.95
C PRO A 298 2.41 -15.23 -24.30
N ILE A 299 3.47 -14.85 -25.01
CA ILE A 299 4.47 -13.86 -24.54
C ILE A 299 4.27 -12.51 -25.24
N PRO A 300 4.68 -11.40 -24.62
CA PRO A 300 4.61 -10.08 -25.24
C PRO A 300 5.71 -9.89 -26.30
N TRP A 301 5.42 -9.10 -27.32
CA TRP A 301 6.35 -8.77 -28.41
C TRP A 301 6.45 -7.26 -28.61
N PHE A 302 7.60 -6.81 -29.11
CA PHE A 302 7.97 -5.40 -29.13
C PHE A 302 8.74 -4.98 -30.37
N ASP A 303 8.52 -3.75 -30.82
CA ASP A 303 9.50 -3.00 -31.59
C ASP A 303 10.45 -2.29 -30.62
N ILE A 304 11.73 -2.22 -30.96
CA ILE A 304 12.79 -1.69 -30.10
C ILE A 304 13.58 -0.64 -30.87
N GLU A 305 13.86 0.47 -30.20
CA GLU A 305 14.80 1.49 -30.66
C GLU A 305 15.82 1.79 -29.54
N ILE A 306 17.10 1.65 -29.87
CA ILE A 306 18.22 1.99 -28.99
C ILE A 306 18.79 3.33 -29.42
N VAL A 307 18.82 4.26 -28.48
CA VAL A 307 19.22 5.64 -28.70
C VAL A 307 20.49 5.92 -27.90
N GLU A 308 21.52 6.45 -28.57
CA GLU A 308 22.78 6.86 -27.96
C GLU A 308 22.77 8.37 -27.71
N ASN A 309 23.31 8.81 -26.57
CA ASN A 309 23.49 10.23 -26.27
C ASN A 309 24.86 10.73 -26.72
N LYS A 310 24.91 11.48 -27.82
CA LYS A 310 26.14 12.07 -28.37
C LYS A 310 26.21 13.54 -27.98
N SER A 311 26.90 13.81 -26.86
CA SER A 311 27.13 15.18 -26.36
C SER A 311 25.83 15.95 -26.09
N GLY A 312 24.81 15.28 -25.55
CA GLY A 312 23.49 15.84 -25.28
C GLY A 312 22.48 15.67 -26.42
N ILE A 313 22.90 15.11 -27.56
CA ILE A 313 22.01 14.86 -28.71
C ILE A 313 21.70 13.36 -28.77
N LEU A 314 20.43 13.04 -28.58
CA LEU A 314 19.90 11.69 -28.72
C LEU A 314 19.86 11.29 -30.20
N THR A 315 20.52 10.18 -30.54
CA THR A 315 20.58 9.66 -31.92
C THR A 315 20.28 8.16 -31.93
N THR A 316 19.31 7.75 -32.73
CA THR A 316 19.01 6.35 -33.00
C THR A 316 20.25 5.62 -33.50
N ASN A 317 20.61 4.53 -32.83
CA ASN A 317 21.78 3.73 -33.16
C ASN A 317 21.41 2.32 -33.63
N PHE A 318 20.33 1.74 -33.12
CA PHE A 318 19.91 0.37 -33.44
C PHE A 318 18.40 0.23 -33.34
N THR A 319 17.76 -0.47 -34.29
CA THR A 319 16.31 -0.65 -34.31
C THR A 319 15.96 -2.07 -34.72
N LEU A 320 15.03 -2.69 -34.02
CA LEU A 320 14.48 -4.00 -34.37
C LEU A 320 12.96 -3.96 -34.28
N SER A 321 12.30 -4.76 -35.11
CA SER A 321 10.84 -4.85 -35.11
C SER A 321 10.39 -6.24 -34.73
N ASN A 322 9.34 -6.31 -33.92
CA ASN A 322 8.68 -7.54 -33.51
C ASN A 322 9.64 -8.57 -32.93
N ARG A 323 10.26 -8.24 -31.79
CA ARG A 323 11.07 -9.12 -30.97
C ARG A 323 10.31 -9.56 -29.73
N SER A 324 10.44 -10.83 -29.41
CA SER A 324 9.74 -11.44 -28.30
C SER A 324 10.34 -11.02 -26.96
N ASN A 325 9.52 -10.97 -25.90
CA ASN A 325 9.98 -10.58 -24.56
C ASN A 325 11.16 -11.44 -24.06
N SER A 326 11.21 -12.71 -24.44
CA SER A 326 12.32 -13.61 -24.16
C SER A 326 13.62 -13.15 -24.85
N GLU A 327 13.56 -12.74 -26.11
CA GLU A 327 14.71 -12.20 -26.84
C GLU A 327 15.23 -10.92 -26.18
N LEU A 328 14.33 -10.03 -25.73
CA LEU A 328 14.72 -8.85 -24.95
C LEU A 328 15.36 -9.26 -23.62
N GLY A 329 14.80 -10.28 -22.95
CA GLY A 329 15.36 -10.90 -21.74
C GLY A 329 16.82 -11.29 -21.92
N TRP A 330 17.12 -12.01 -23.01
CA TRP A 330 18.48 -12.42 -23.35
C TRP A 330 19.37 -11.24 -23.75
N ALA A 331 18.92 -10.41 -24.68
CA ALA A 331 19.73 -9.33 -25.25
C ALA A 331 20.14 -8.29 -24.21
N PHE A 332 19.26 -8.01 -23.24
CA PHE A 332 19.51 -7.07 -22.15
C PHE A 332 20.01 -7.74 -20.87
N THR A 333 20.07 -9.07 -20.80
CA THR A 333 20.36 -9.83 -19.57
C THR A 333 19.36 -9.51 -18.45
N LEU A 334 18.07 -9.45 -18.80
CA LEU A 334 16.92 -9.23 -17.90
C LEU A 334 16.31 -10.56 -17.47
N GLY A 335 17.12 -11.32 -16.74
CA GLY A 335 16.83 -12.69 -16.38
C GLY A 335 18.10 -13.44 -16.04
N TYR A 336 17.98 -14.73 -15.72
CA TYR A 336 19.09 -15.63 -15.46
C TYR A 336 18.64 -17.06 -15.73
N ASN A 337 19.57 -17.92 -16.14
CA ASN A 337 19.25 -19.29 -16.57
C ASN A 337 18.03 -19.29 -17.52
N ASN A 338 16.97 -20.01 -17.20
CA ASN A 338 15.76 -20.04 -18.00
C ASN A 338 14.68 -19.05 -17.53
N PHE A 339 14.92 -18.28 -16.48
CA PHE A 339 14.01 -17.21 -16.03
C PHE A 339 14.32 -15.93 -16.82
N GLN A 340 13.76 -15.83 -18.03
CA GLN A 340 13.97 -14.69 -18.94
C GLN A 340 12.75 -13.78 -18.91
N SER A 341 12.69 -12.91 -17.90
CA SER A 341 11.54 -12.07 -17.59
C SER A 341 11.33 -10.86 -18.52
N GLY A 342 12.39 -10.40 -19.18
CA GLY A 342 12.30 -9.34 -20.18
C GLY A 342 11.75 -8.02 -19.63
N ILE A 343 10.90 -7.35 -20.42
CA ILE A 343 10.30 -6.05 -20.10
C ILE A 343 8.93 -6.20 -19.43
N LEU A 344 8.22 -7.30 -19.70
CA LEU A 344 6.87 -7.53 -19.18
C LEU A 344 6.71 -8.97 -18.70
N ILE A 345 6.42 -9.17 -17.41
CA ILE A 345 6.04 -10.47 -16.86
C ILE A 345 4.52 -10.65 -17.00
N GLN A 346 4.08 -11.35 -18.03
CA GLN A 346 2.66 -11.55 -18.32
C GLN A 346 1.90 -12.41 -17.30
N ILE A 347 2.61 -13.20 -16.50
CA ILE A 347 2.01 -14.04 -15.43
C ILE A 347 1.97 -13.34 -14.07
N ILE A 348 2.18 -12.01 -14.02
CA ILE A 348 2.34 -11.25 -12.77
C ILE A 348 1.13 -11.36 -11.83
N ASP A 349 -0.08 -11.53 -12.38
CA ASP A 349 -1.30 -11.75 -11.60
C ASP A 349 -1.20 -12.97 -10.67
N ASN A 350 -0.27 -13.91 -10.96
CA ASN A 350 0.08 -15.02 -10.09
C ASN A 350 1.51 -14.85 -9.54
N LEU A 351 1.68 -13.90 -8.61
CA LEU A 351 2.97 -13.62 -7.95
C LEU A 351 3.61 -14.86 -7.31
N THR A 352 2.80 -15.76 -6.73
CA THR A 352 3.30 -17.03 -6.17
C THR A 352 4.00 -17.87 -7.24
N ARG A 353 3.44 -17.92 -8.45
CA ARG A 353 4.05 -18.61 -9.59
C ARG A 353 5.32 -17.91 -10.05
N VAL A 354 5.32 -16.57 -10.17
CA VAL A 354 6.52 -15.80 -10.55
C VAL A 354 7.67 -16.11 -9.59
N LYS A 355 7.42 -16.00 -8.27
CA LYS A 355 8.38 -16.33 -7.21
C LYS A 355 8.93 -17.74 -7.34
N LYS A 356 8.03 -18.72 -7.50
CA LYS A 356 8.41 -20.13 -7.66
C LYS A 356 9.35 -20.32 -8.86
N LEU A 357 9.00 -19.77 -10.02
CA LEU A 357 9.82 -19.87 -11.23
C LEU A 357 11.19 -19.20 -11.04
N ALA A 358 11.22 -18.01 -10.41
CA ALA A 358 12.45 -17.30 -10.10
C ALA A 358 13.39 -18.12 -9.19
N PHE A 359 12.88 -18.74 -8.12
CA PHE A 359 13.67 -19.59 -7.23
C PHE A 359 14.09 -20.92 -7.86
N GLN A 360 13.23 -21.52 -8.69
CA GLN A 360 13.56 -22.76 -9.40
C GLN A 360 14.79 -22.59 -10.30
N GLU A 361 14.94 -21.42 -10.90
CA GLU A 361 16.07 -21.08 -11.76
C GLU A 361 17.30 -20.57 -11.00
N ALA A 362 17.32 -20.64 -9.66
CA ALA A 362 18.53 -20.36 -8.89
C ALA A 362 19.66 -21.38 -9.18
N SER A 363 19.31 -22.61 -9.57
CA SER A 363 20.24 -23.72 -9.83
C SER A 363 20.09 -24.30 -11.24
N GLY A 364 19.92 -23.43 -12.25
CA GLY A 364 19.77 -23.82 -13.65
C GLY A 364 21.11 -24.16 -14.32
N PHE A 365 21.41 -23.50 -15.43
CA PHE A 365 22.69 -23.64 -16.13
C PHE A 365 23.90 -23.19 -15.28
N VAL A 366 23.70 -22.13 -14.51
CA VAL A 366 24.61 -21.66 -13.45
C VAL A 366 23.88 -21.66 -12.11
N ASN A 367 24.65 -21.83 -11.03
CA ASN A 367 24.14 -21.69 -9.67
C ASN A 367 24.26 -20.23 -9.21
N GLY A 368 23.25 -19.73 -8.52
CA GLY A 368 23.24 -18.40 -7.94
C GLY A 368 22.30 -18.30 -6.73
N LEU A 369 22.42 -17.20 -6.00
CA LEU A 369 21.52 -16.83 -4.92
C LEU A 369 20.42 -15.96 -5.50
N VAL A 370 19.16 -16.37 -5.30
CA VAL A 370 17.98 -15.58 -5.67
C VAL A 370 17.38 -14.98 -4.41
N SER A 371 17.08 -13.68 -4.44
CA SER A 371 16.24 -13.02 -3.44
C SER A 371 15.03 -12.39 -4.11
N VAL A 372 13.90 -12.41 -3.40
CA VAL A 372 12.68 -11.72 -3.81
C VAL A 372 12.22 -10.82 -2.68
N GLU A 373 12.04 -9.55 -2.99
CA GLU A 373 11.56 -8.52 -2.06
C GLU A 373 10.29 -7.90 -2.66
N GLU A 374 9.32 -7.56 -1.82
CA GLU A 374 7.99 -7.16 -2.26
C GLU A 374 7.50 -5.96 -1.47
N THR A 375 6.93 -5.00 -2.18
CA THR A 375 6.15 -3.89 -1.63
C THR A 375 4.68 -4.06 -2.03
N GLN A 376 3.83 -3.06 -1.77
CA GLN A 376 2.43 -3.11 -2.16
C GLN A 376 2.27 -3.02 -3.69
N LEU A 377 3.12 -2.25 -4.37
CA LEU A 377 3.06 -2.04 -5.83
C LEU A 377 4.14 -2.79 -6.62
N THR A 378 5.26 -3.17 -6.02
CA THR A 378 6.41 -3.70 -6.75
C THR A 378 6.92 -5.04 -6.23
N ILE A 379 7.58 -5.80 -7.12
CA ILE A 379 8.35 -7.00 -6.79
C ILE A 379 9.76 -6.83 -7.34
N LYS A 380 10.74 -6.99 -6.47
CA LYS A 380 12.17 -7.00 -6.82
C LYS A 380 12.67 -8.43 -6.83
N ILE A 381 13.33 -8.82 -7.92
CA ILE A 381 13.97 -10.12 -8.07
C ILE A 381 15.46 -9.87 -8.27
N SER A 382 16.30 -10.46 -7.43
CA SER A 382 17.76 -10.37 -7.52
C SER A 382 18.36 -11.76 -7.72
N PHE A 383 19.43 -11.83 -8.50
CA PHE A 383 20.23 -13.01 -8.75
C PHE A 383 21.72 -12.66 -8.68
N ASP A 384 22.48 -13.38 -7.85
CA ASP A 384 23.94 -13.29 -7.77
C ASP A 384 24.56 -14.66 -8.03
N GLN A 385 25.26 -14.82 -9.15
CA GLN A 385 25.84 -16.09 -9.56
C GLN A 385 26.98 -16.51 -8.63
N VAL A 386 26.92 -17.75 -8.12
CA VAL A 386 28.00 -18.35 -7.31
C VAL A 386 29.27 -18.47 -8.15
N GLY A 387 30.39 -18.00 -7.58
CA GLY A 387 31.69 -17.98 -8.25
C GLY A 387 31.99 -16.72 -9.06
N GLY A 388 31.03 -15.77 -9.13
CA GLY A 388 31.16 -14.53 -9.87
C GLY A 388 31.02 -14.75 -11.37
N GLY A 389 30.03 -14.12 -11.99
CA GLY A 389 29.81 -14.22 -13.42
C GLY A 389 28.70 -13.29 -13.88
N GLN A 390 27.53 -13.43 -13.27
CA GLN A 390 26.36 -12.60 -13.49
C GLN A 390 25.82 -12.04 -12.17
N LYS A 391 25.40 -10.77 -12.19
CA LYS A 391 24.57 -10.16 -11.15
C LYS A 391 23.42 -9.43 -11.81
N THR A 392 22.20 -9.70 -11.40
CA THR A 392 21.00 -9.10 -11.99
C THR A 392 20.01 -8.74 -10.90
N LYS A 393 19.55 -7.50 -10.89
CA LYS A 393 18.44 -7.02 -10.06
C LYS A 393 17.39 -6.41 -10.99
N MET A 394 16.13 -6.73 -10.77
CA MET A 394 15.01 -6.24 -11.56
C MET A 394 13.86 -5.87 -10.63
N ILE A 395 13.19 -4.75 -10.89
CA ILE A 395 11.98 -4.34 -10.18
C ILE A 395 10.85 -4.29 -11.19
N TYR A 396 9.76 -5.02 -10.92
CA TYR A 396 8.55 -5.05 -11.73
C TYR A 396 7.36 -4.50 -10.95
N GLU A 397 6.41 -3.88 -11.65
CA GLU A 397 5.13 -3.46 -11.08
C GLU A 397 4.16 -4.65 -10.98
N LYS A 398 3.63 -4.94 -9.79
CA LYS A 398 2.85 -6.16 -9.49
C LYS A 398 1.51 -6.29 -10.23
N ARG A 399 0.94 -5.17 -10.68
CA ARG A 399 -0.39 -5.15 -11.33
C ARG A 399 -0.32 -5.22 -12.85
N THR A 400 0.81 -4.86 -13.43
CA THR A 400 1.00 -4.79 -14.89
C THR A 400 2.09 -5.73 -15.37
N GLY A 401 3.04 -6.08 -14.50
CA GLY A 401 4.21 -6.89 -14.82
C GLY A 401 5.29 -6.10 -15.53
N LEU A 402 5.13 -4.78 -15.65
CA LEU A 402 6.05 -3.90 -16.36
C LEU A 402 7.35 -3.73 -15.59
N LEU A 403 8.49 -3.89 -16.27
CA LEU A 403 9.80 -3.62 -15.72
C LEU A 403 9.92 -2.13 -15.41
N LEU A 404 10.18 -1.78 -14.16
CA LEU A 404 10.38 -0.40 -13.73
C LEU A 404 11.86 -0.04 -13.70
N TRP A 405 12.70 -0.99 -13.33
CA TRP A 405 14.15 -0.79 -13.24
C TRP A 405 14.89 -2.11 -13.35
N ALA A 406 16.09 -2.07 -13.93
CA ALA A 406 17.02 -3.18 -13.94
C ALA A 406 18.46 -2.70 -13.75
N ASN A 407 19.26 -3.51 -13.04
CA ASN A 407 20.70 -3.39 -12.95
C ASN A 407 21.31 -4.78 -13.11
N THR A 408 21.99 -5.00 -14.23
CA THR A 408 22.50 -6.30 -14.62
C THR A 408 23.93 -6.19 -15.14
N SER A 409 24.74 -7.20 -14.83
CA SER A 409 26.13 -7.30 -15.26
C SER A 409 26.49 -8.75 -15.54
N ILE A 410 27.22 -8.98 -16.63
CA ILE A 410 27.80 -10.29 -16.95
C ILE A 410 29.16 -10.10 -17.63
N GLY A 411 30.23 -10.60 -17.01
CA GLY A 411 31.59 -10.35 -17.50
C GLY A 411 31.91 -8.85 -17.59
N SER A 412 32.13 -8.35 -18.82
CA SER A 412 32.35 -6.91 -19.07
C SER A 412 31.09 -6.14 -19.43
N TYR A 413 29.94 -6.82 -19.58
CA TYR A 413 28.66 -6.17 -19.85
C TYR A 413 28.08 -5.60 -18.57
N LEU A 414 27.51 -4.41 -18.66
CA LEU A 414 26.78 -3.72 -17.61
C LEU A 414 25.63 -2.95 -18.25
N LEU A 415 24.43 -3.09 -17.70
CA LEU A 415 23.27 -2.27 -18.02
C LEU A 415 22.54 -1.91 -16.74
N GLU A 416 22.40 -0.62 -16.48
CA GLU A 416 21.45 -0.10 -15.51
C GLU A 416 20.47 0.82 -16.23
N MET A 417 19.18 0.57 -16.10
CA MET A 417 18.13 1.37 -16.72
C MET A 417 16.89 1.48 -15.85
N ALA A 418 16.16 2.59 -15.97
CA ALA A 418 14.88 2.84 -15.32
C ALA A 418 13.85 3.30 -16.34
N ILE A 419 12.60 2.88 -16.21
CA ILE A 419 11.51 3.46 -17.02
C ILE A 419 11.41 4.96 -16.69
N ASP A 420 11.07 5.78 -17.69
CA ASP A 420 11.01 7.22 -17.54
C ASP A 420 10.13 7.63 -16.34
N LYS A 421 10.58 8.65 -15.60
CA LYS A 421 9.96 9.17 -14.36
C LYS A 421 9.87 8.17 -13.18
N TYR A 422 10.36 6.95 -13.29
CA TYR A 422 10.49 6.06 -12.15
C TYR A 422 11.84 6.25 -11.44
N ILE A 423 11.79 6.35 -10.11
CA ILE A 423 12.96 6.48 -9.25
C ILE A 423 13.08 5.18 -8.42
N PRO A 424 14.10 4.34 -8.64
CA PRO A 424 14.26 3.09 -7.91
C PRO A 424 14.47 3.32 -6.42
N TRP A 425 13.96 2.42 -5.55
CA TRP A 425 14.08 2.59 -4.09
C TRP A 425 15.53 2.83 -3.64
N GLU A 426 16.50 2.18 -4.28
CA GLU A 426 17.92 2.26 -3.87
C GLU A 426 18.51 3.66 -4.10
N SER A 427 17.78 4.57 -4.77
CA SER A 427 18.23 5.94 -5.09
C SER A 427 17.64 7.05 -4.21
N THR A 428 16.60 6.78 -3.42
CA THR A 428 16.05 7.75 -2.45
C THR A 428 16.72 7.57 -1.10
N GLY A 429 17.98 7.97 -1.02
CA GLY A 429 18.65 8.19 0.26
C GLY A 429 18.10 9.46 0.92
N GLU A 430 16.91 9.41 1.50
CA GLU A 430 16.42 10.28 2.59
C GLU A 430 14.96 9.92 2.89
N GLU A 431 14.74 9.20 4.00
CA GLU A 431 13.45 9.23 4.68
C GLU A 431 13.20 10.65 5.18
N ILE A 432 12.14 11.30 4.70
CA ILE A 432 11.62 12.52 5.32
C ILE A 432 11.01 12.09 6.66
N ARG A 433 11.83 12.08 7.71
CA ARG A 433 11.34 12.00 9.09
C ARG A 433 10.68 13.33 9.44
N PRO A 434 9.40 13.36 9.84
CA PRO A 434 8.84 14.57 10.40
C PRO A 434 9.66 14.97 11.63
N PRO A 435 10.00 16.26 11.81
CA PRO A 435 10.77 16.70 12.96
C PRO A 435 10.03 16.34 14.25
N THR A 436 10.68 15.59 15.13
CA THR A 436 10.17 15.23 16.45
C THR A 436 9.88 16.50 17.24
N ASN A 437 8.60 16.86 17.30
CA ASN A 437 8.16 18.04 18.04
C ASN A 437 8.05 17.68 19.52
N TYR A 438 9.16 17.87 20.24
CA TYR A 438 9.26 17.65 21.69
C TYR A 438 8.12 18.33 22.49
N PHE A 439 7.52 19.40 21.97
CA PHE A 439 6.41 20.09 22.63
C PHE A 439 5.14 19.23 22.75
N LEU A 440 4.85 18.37 21.77
CA LEU A 440 3.68 17.47 21.79
C LEU A 440 3.80 16.41 22.90
N LYS A 441 5.01 15.91 23.18
CA LYS A 441 5.26 15.02 24.33
C LYS A 441 4.90 15.66 25.68
N PHE A 442 4.98 16.99 25.79
CA PHE A 442 4.69 17.71 27.05
C PHE A 442 3.27 18.28 27.16
N LEU A 443 2.52 18.34 26.06
CA LEU A 443 1.19 18.95 26.01
C LEU A 443 0.19 18.34 27.02
N PRO A 444 0.12 17.00 27.21
CA PRO A 444 -0.79 16.40 28.20
C PRO A 444 -0.48 16.86 29.63
N TYR A 445 0.80 16.98 29.97
CA TYR A 445 1.24 17.42 31.30
C TYR A 445 0.93 18.89 31.56
N ILE A 446 1.03 19.74 30.53
CA ILE A 446 0.67 21.17 30.62
C ILE A 446 -0.85 21.32 30.85
N VAL A 447 -1.67 20.53 30.17
CA VAL A 447 -3.15 20.53 30.35
C VAL A 447 -3.51 20.05 31.76
N ILE A 448 -2.89 18.98 32.27
CA ILE A 448 -3.14 18.48 33.63
C ILE A 448 -2.72 19.51 34.68
N ALA A 449 -1.54 20.12 34.53
CA ALA A 449 -1.05 21.13 35.45
C ALA A 449 -1.97 22.37 35.50
N SER A 450 -2.45 22.82 34.34
CA SER A 450 -3.34 23.98 34.25
C SER A 450 -4.75 23.71 34.82
N ILE A 451 -5.31 22.52 34.61
CA ILE A 451 -6.57 22.09 35.26
C ILE A 451 -6.40 22.05 36.78
N CYS A 452 -5.31 21.48 37.29
CA CYS A 452 -5.03 21.45 38.73
C CYS A 452 -4.92 22.85 39.34
N ILE A 453 -4.25 23.78 38.66
CA ILE A 453 -4.12 25.18 39.11
C ILE A 453 -5.49 25.87 39.15
N LEU A 454 -6.30 25.72 38.10
CA LEU A 454 -7.64 26.31 38.02
C LEU A 454 -8.56 25.80 39.14
N ILE A 455 -8.50 24.50 39.45
CA ILE A 455 -9.30 23.89 40.50
C ILE A 455 -8.85 24.33 41.90
N MET A 456 -7.53 24.45 42.14
CA MET A 456 -7.00 25.00 43.39
C MET A 456 -7.44 26.46 43.59
N ALA A 457 -7.38 27.28 42.53
CA ALA A 457 -7.82 28.68 42.56
C ALA A 457 -9.33 28.78 42.83
N ALA A 458 -10.15 27.98 42.15
CA ALA A 458 -11.60 27.94 42.37
C ALA A 458 -11.93 27.52 43.81
N SER A 459 -11.26 26.50 44.34
CA SER A 459 -11.46 26.02 45.72
C SER A 459 -11.10 27.09 46.76
N LEU A 460 -10.01 27.84 46.55
CA LEU A 460 -9.63 28.97 47.39
C LEU A 460 -10.66 30.10 47.36
N ILE A 461 -11.20 30.43 46.19
CA ILE A 461 -12.25 31.45 46.04
C ILE A 461 -13.53 31.01 46.76
N VAL A 462 -14.00 29.78 46.53
CA VAL A 462 -15.20 29.24 47.19
C VAL A 462 -15.04 29.19 48.72
N SER A 463 -13.84 28.94 49.23
CA SER A 463 -13.57 28.92 50.68
C SER A 463 -13.80 30.26 51.38
N ARG A 464 -13.74 31.39 50.64
CA ARG A 464 -13.95 32.75 51.18
C ARG A 464 -15.42 33.14 51.32
N PHE A 465 -16.34 32.40 50.70
CA PHE A 465 -17.77 32.68 50.80
C PHE A 465 -18.39 31.93 52.00
N LYS A 466 -19.12 32.66 52.87
CA LYS A 466 -19.90 32.09 53.99
C LYS A 466 -21.17 31.40 53.44
N THR A 467 -21.03 30.23 52.85
CA THR A 467 -22.16 29.39 52.42
C THR A 467 -22.27 28.13 53.28
N GLY A 468 -23.49 27.59 53.41
CA GLY A 468 -23.77 26.35 54.15
C GLY A 468 -23.08 25.09 53.59
N LEU A 469 -22.40 25.22 52.44
CA LEU A 469 -21.61 24.21 51.75
C LEU A 469 -20.30 23.85 52.47
N LYS A 470 -19.92 24.55 53.55
CA LYS A 470 -18.71 24.24 54.34
C LYS A 470 -18.61 22.77 54.80
N LYS A 471 -19.75 22.07 54.97
CA LYS A 471 -19.77 20.63 55.31
C LYS A 471 -19.35 19.71 54.16
N PHE A 472 -19.52 20.13 52.91
CA PHE A 472 -19.26 19.32 51.72
C PHE A 472 -17.91 19.61 51.04
N ASN A 473 -17.26 20.74 51.34
CA ASN A 473 -15.97 21.13 50.73
C ASN A 473 -14.88 20.06 50.87
N LYS A 474 -14.84 19.32 51.98
CA LYS A 474 -13.86 18.24 52.18
C LYS A 474 -14.09 17.04 51.24
N TYR A 475 -15.35 16.73 50.91
CA TYR A 475 -15.69 15.60 50.04
C TYR A 475 -15.47 15.94 48.58
N ILE A 476 -15.77 17.18 48.17
CA ILE A 476 -15.49 17.66 46.81
C ILE A 476 -13.98 17.64 46.55
N LEU A 477 -13.16 18.08 47.51
CA LEU A 477 -11.70 18.03 47.40
C LEU A 477 -11.18 16.58 47.27
N ILE A 478 -11.76 15.64 48.03
CA ILE A 478 -11.39 14.22 47.97
C ILE A 478 -11.74 13.61 46.60
N VAL A 479 -12.93 13.89 46.07
CA VAL A 479 -13.34 13.41 44.74
C VAL A 479 -12.41 13.96 43.67
N ILE A 480 -12.08 15.24 43.71
CA ILE A 480 -11.13 15.87 42.78
C ILE A 480 -9.75 15.21 42.85
N LEU A 481 -9.22 15.00 44.06
CA LEU A 481 -7.91 14.35 44.25
C LEU A 481 -7.92 12.89 43.78
N ALA A 482 -9.03 12.18 43.97
CA ALA A 482 -9.20 10.81 43.48
C ALA A 482 -9.25 10.78 41.94
N THR A 483 -10.03 11.66 41.30
CA THR A 483 -10.12 11.74 39.84
C THR A 483 -8.79 12.17 39.22
N ALA A 484 -8.08 13.15 39.81
CA ALA A 484 -6.78 13.60 39.32
C ALA A 484 -5.70 12.52 39.48
N SER A 485 -5.68 11.80 40.61
CA SER A 485 -4.77 10.66 40.82
C SER A 485 -5.07 9.51 39.85
N PHE A 486 -6.35 9.21 39.60
CA PHE A 486 -6.77 8.16 38.68
C PHE A 486 -6.43 8.49 37.21
N ALA A 487 -6.67 9.74 36.79
CA ALA A 487 -6.28 10.22 35.47
C ALA A 487 -4.75 10.23 35.30
N SER A 488 -4.00 10.63 36.32
CA SER A 488 -2.54 10.61 36.30
C SER A 488 -1.98 9.19 36.24
N PHE A 489 -2.63 8.23 36.92
CA PHE A 489 -2.28 6.81 36.82
C PHE A 489 -2.48 6.28 35.40
N PHE A 490 -3.63 6.56 34.77
CA PHE A 490 -3.91 6.14 33.40
C PHE A 490 -2.90 6.72 32.40
N VAL A 491 -2.58 8.01 32.52
CA VAL A 491 -1.56 8.68 31.69
C VAL A 491 -0.18 8.06 31.93
N PHE A 492 0.18 7.80 33.19
CA PHE A 492 1.46 7.16 33.54
C PHE A 492 1.57 5.76 32.94
N THR A 493 0.51 4.95 33.04
CA THR A 493 0.47 3.59 32.47
C THR A 493 0.50 3.59 30.94
N SER A 494 -0.11 4.57 30.28
CA SER A 494 -0.02 4.74 28.83
C SER A 494 1.32 5.33 28.36
N SER A 495 2.10 5.92 29.27
CA SER A 495 3.44 6.47 29.00
C SER A 495 4.58 5.53 29.38
N ILE A 496 4.27 4.31 29.83
CA ILE A 496 5.29 3.25 29.90
C ILE A 496 5.60 2.91 28.44
N GLU A 497 6.72 3.45 27.94
CA GLU A 497 7.29 3.11 26.64
C GLU A 497 7.50 1.58 26.65
N VAL A 498 6.61 0.86 25.95
CA VAL A 498 6.94 -0.47 25.44
C VAL A 498 8.14 -0.22 24.55
N GLY A 499 9.29 -0.83 24.87
CA GLY A 499 10.54 -0.55 24.15
C GLY A 499 10.29 -0.55 22.65
N GLU A 500 10.61 0.58 22.00
CA GLU A 500 10.46 0.72 20.55
C GLU A 500 11.17 -0.48 19.89
N VAL A 501 10.43 -1.21 19.07
CA VAL A 501 11.00 -2.24 18.21
C VAL A 501 11.91 -1.50 17.23
N ASN A 502 13.23 -1.57 17.45
CA ASN A 502 14.16 -0.97 16.51
C ASN A 502 13.99 -1.64 15.14
N GLU A 503 14.04 -0.86 14.07
CA GLU A 503 13.93 -1.35 12.68
C GLU A 503 15.01 -2.38 12.33
N PRO A 504 14.71 -3.39 11.49
CA PRO A 504 15.67 -4.39 11.07
C PRO A 504 16.79 -3.76 10.25
N VAL A 505 18.03 -4.02 10.64
CA VAL A 505 19.22 -3.51 9.97
C VAL A 505 19.76 -4.60 9.06
N ARG A 506 20.22 -4.25 7.86
CA ARG A 506 20.68 -5.24 6.88
C ARG A 506 21.89 -6.05 7.37
N GLU A 507 22.83 -5.40 8.04
CA GLU A 507 24.06 -6.01 8.53
C GLU A 507 24.52 -5.33 9.81
N ILE A 508 24.98 -6.12 10.77
CA ILE A 508 25.63 -5.66 11.99
C ILE A 508 26.88 -6.47 12.31
N GLN A 509 27.84 -5.82 12.96
CA GLN A 509 29.16 -6.35 13.26
C GLN A 509 29.53 -6.10 14.72
N ASP A 510 30.57 -6.79 15.19
CA ASP A 510 31.11 -6.65 16.54
C ASP A 510 30.13 -7.03 17.67
N ILE A 511 29.23 -7.99 17.41
CA ILE A 511 28.26 -8.44 18.42
C ILE A 511 28.92 -9.43 19.37
N THR A 512 28.61 -9.32 20.66
CA THR A 512 29.02 -10.27 21.69
C THR A 512 27.82 -11.02 22.24
N LEU A 513 27.85 -12.35 22.22
CA LEU A 513 26.85 -13.21 22.86
C LEU A 513 27.44 -13.83 24.13
N ILE A 514 26.72 -13.70 25.25
CA ILE A 514 27.05 -14.34 26.53
C ILE A 514 25.87 -15.20 26.95
N VAL A 515 26.09 -16.49 27.21
CA VAL A 515 25.06 -17.41 27.72
C VAL A 515 25.50 -17.96 29.07
N ASP A 516 24.80 -17.58 30.13
CA ASP A 516 24.98 -18.05 31.51
C ASP A 516 23.91 -19.10 31.83
N TYR A 517 24.33 -20.36 31.95
CA TYR A 517 23.44 -21.50 32.18
C TYR A 517 22.98 -21.64 33.64
N GLY A 518 23.32 -20.70 34.53
CA GLY A 518 22.90 -20.71 35.94
C GLY A 518 23.51 -21.82 36.80
N ASN A 519 24.33 -22.70 36.20
CA ASN A 519 25.05 -23.79 36.87
C ASN A 519 26.55 -23.49 37.07
N GLY A 520 26.95 -22.24 36.86
CA GLY A 520 28.35 -21.78 36.88
C GLY A 520 29.08 -21.90 35.53
N THR A 521 28.44 -22.46 34.51
CA THR A 521 28.95 -22.45 33.14
C THR A 521 28.51 -21.18 32.43
N VAL A 522 29.46 -20.45 31.86
CA VAL A 522 29.21 -19.29 30.99
C VAL A 522 29.95 -19.50 29.68
N LYS A 523 29.25 -19.34 28.55
CA LYS A 523 29.86 -19.32 27.22
C LYS A 523 29.80 -17.91 26.64
N THR A 524 30.85 -17.53 25.92
CA THR A 524 30.96 -16.21 25.28
C THR A 524 31.47 -16.36 23.87
N TRP A 525 30.83 -15.65 22.94
CA TRP A 525 31.23 -15.52 21.55
C TRP A 525 31.32 -14.03 21.22
N GLU A 526 32.42 -13.60 20.60
CA GLU A 526 32.73 -12.20 20.30
C GLU A 526 32.93 -12.01 18.80
N ASN A 527 32.86 -10.76 18.33
CA ASN A 527 33.01 -10.38 16.92
C ASN A 527 32.02 -11.13 16.00
N ILE A 528 30.79 -11.32 16.47
CA ILE A 528 29.73 -11.94 15.67
C ILE A 528 29.25 -10.93 14.64
N GLU A 529 29.18 -11.37 13.39
CA GLU A 529 28.55 -10.65 12.29
C GLU A 529 27.20 -11.30 11.99
N LEU A 530 26.16 -10.48 11.83
CA LEU A 530 24.84 -10.89 11.38
C LEU A 530 24.45 -10.10 10.14
N SER A 531 23.87 -10.77 9.16
CA SER A 531 23.55 -10.21 7.85
C SER A 531 22.14 -10.62 7.41
N ASP A 532 21.71 -10.06 6.28
CA ASP A 532 20.47 -10.43 5.60
C ASP A 532 19.21 -10.18 6.44
N TYR A 533 19.20 -9.09 7.21
CA TYR A 533 18.12 -8.69 8.11
C TYR A 533 17.82 -9.67 9.27
N ASN A 534 18.63 -10.73 9.44
CA ASN A 534 18.56 -11.63 10.60
C ASN A 534 19.42 -11.06 11.74
N THR A 535 19.06 -9.86 12.21
CA THR A 535 19.87 -9.05 13.14
C THR A 535 19.30 -9.01 14.56
N THR A 536 18.43 -9.94 14.94
CA THR A 536 17.78 -9.91 16.25
C THR A 536 18.63 -10.53 17.36
N ALA A 537 18.27 -10.23 18.61
CA ALA A 537 18.83 -10.89 19.79
C ALA A 537 18.64 -12.42 19.74
N PHE A 538 17.54 -12.88 19.15
CA PHE A 538 17.28 -14.30 18.94
C PHE A 538 18.14 -14.89 17.81
N ASP A 539 18.30 -14.18 16.68
CA ASP A 539 19.16 -14.63 15.57
C ASP A 539 20.60 -14.87 16.02
N THR A 540 21.08 -14.05 16.96
CA THR A 540 22.40 -14.23 17.59
C THR A 540 22.47 -15.53 18.38
N LEU A 541 21.43 -15.85 19.15
CA LEU A 541 21.38 -17.04 19.99
C LEU A 541 21.33 -18.32 19.16
N ILE A 542 20.43 -18.40 18.18
CA ILE A 542 20.23 -19.61 17.36
C ILE A 542 21.40 -19.91 16.43
N LYS A 543 22.27 -18.92 16.19
CA LYS A 543 23.50 -19.11 15.42
C LYS A 543 24.51 -20.02 16.13
N TRP A 544 24.51 -20.05 17.46
CA TRP A 544 25.55 -20.71 18.26
C TRP A 544 25.03 -21.71 19.30
N CYS A 545 23.72 -21.69 19.58
CA CYS A 545 23.08 -22.58 20.54
C CYS A 545 21.93 -23.36 19.89
N GLU A 546 21.71 -24.58 20.35
CA GLU A 546 20.50 -25.34 20.03
C GLU A 546 19.37 -24.84 20.93
N THR A 547 18.32 -24.27 20.35
CA THR A 547 17.25 -23.63 21.12
C THR A 547 15.89 -24.24 20.82
N GLU A 548 15.09 -24.47 21.87
CA GLU A 548 13.68 -24.79 21.73
C GLU A 548 12.84 -23.55 22.08
N ILE A 549 11.79 -23.31 21.32
CA ILE A 549 10.95 -22.11 21.44
C ILE A 549 9.47 -22.47 21.40
N THR A 550 8.66 -21.63 22.07
CA THR A 550 7.23 -21.52 21.80
C THR A 550 6.95 -20.17 21.15
N ASP A 551 6.34 -20.20 19.97
CA ASP A 551 5.94 -19.02 19.21
C ASP A 551 4.49 -18.64 19.54
N TYR A 552 4.29 -17.40 20.00
CA TYR A 552 2.98 -16.82 20.30
C TYR A 552 2.50 -15.83 19.22
N GLY A 553 3.07 -15.91 18.01
CA GLY A 553 2.73 -15.05 16.87
C GLY A 553 3.09 -13.60 17.13
N ASP A 554 2.09 -12.71 17.09
CA ASP A 554 2.30 -11.27 17.28
C ASP A 554 2.82 -10.89 18.67
N MET A 555 2.75 -11.77 19.67
CA MET A 555 3.38 -11.51 20.98
C MET A 555 4.88 -11.84 21.01
N GLY A 556 5.42 -12.47 19.97
CA GLY A 556 6.81 -12.91 19.87
C GLY A 556 7.03 -14.32 20.42
N ILE A 557 8.31 -14.69 20.53
CA ILE A 557 8.72 -16.03 20.99
C ILE A 557 9.05 -16.05 22.48
N ILE A 558 8.98 -17.24 23.07
CA ILE A 558 9.60 -17.57 24.36
C ILE A 558 10.63 -18.67 24.11
N VAL A 559 11.85 -18.46 24.61
CA VAL A 559 12.91 -19.48 24.58
C VAL A 559 12.71 -20.40 25.78
N GLU A 560 12.43 -21.68 25.52
CA GLU A 560 12.14 -22.69 26.54
C GLU A 560 13.40 -23.48 26.93
N SER A 561 14.33 -23.64 25.99
CA SER A 561 15.57 -24.40 26.19
C SER A 561 16.72 -23.80 25.40
N VAL A 562 17.93 -23.86 25.97
CA VAL A 562 19.20 -23.51 25.31
C VAL A 562 20.21 -24.61 25.61
N ASP A 563 20.76 -25.24 24.57
CA ASP A 563 21.65 -26.41 24.60
C ASP A 563 21.11 -27.55 25.51
N GLY A 564 19.81 -27.80 25.45
CA GLY A 564 19.13 -28.86 26.20
C GLY A 564 18.87 -28.56 27.68
N ILE A 565 19.06 -27.31 28.13
CA ILE A 565 18.70 -26.86 29.48
C ILE A 565 17.35 -26.14 29.42
N GLU A 566 16.29 -26.85 29.82
CA GLU A 566 14.92 -26.35 29.91
C GLU A 566 14.73 -25.41 31.12
N GLY A 567 14.03 -24.29 30.91
CA GLY A 567 13.53 -23.44 31.99
C GLY A 567 13.37 -21.97 31.63
N ASN A 568 13.47 -21.10 32.64
CA ASN A 568 13.22 -19.66 32.48
C ASN A 568 14.48 -18.96 31.97
N TRP A 569 14.52 -18.72 30.66
CA TRP A 569 15.57 -17.95 30.02
C TRP A 569 15.19 -16.48 29.91
N ARG A 570 16.10 -15.60 30.32
CA ARG A 570 15.94 -14.14 30.20
C ARG A 570 17.10 -13.57 29.42
N TYR A 571 16.82 -12.58 28.57
CA TYR A 571 17.85 -11.90 27.79
C TYR A 571 17.94 -10.41 28.13
N SER A 572 19.14 -9.86 28.03
CA SER A 572 19.42 -8.43 28.14
C SER A 572 20.37 -7.99 27.04
N ILE A 573 20.28 -6.71 26.67
CA ILE A 573 21.16 -6.06 25.69
C ILE A 573 21.91 -4.97 26.43
N ASN A 574 23.24 -5.02 26.43
CA ASN A 574 24.09 -4.08 27.16
C ASN A 574 23.68 -3.94 28.65
N ASP A 575 23.37 -5.07 29.29
CA ASP A 575 22.86 -5.19 30.68
C ASP A 575 21.46 -4.57 30.95
N GLU A 576 20.72 -4.18 29.90
CA GLU A 576 19.34 -3.67 30.01
C GLU A 576 18.30 -4.68 29.45
N PHE A 577 17.12 -4.76 30.08
CA PHE A 577 16.03 -5.62 29.61
C PHE A 577 15.14 -4.85 28.63
N PRO A 578 15.12 -5.20 27.33
CA PRO A 578 14.50 -4.37 26.30
C PRO A 578 12.96 -4.38 26.29
N GLY A 579 12.30 -5.14 27.18
CA GLY A 579 10.83 -5.13 27.32
C GLY A 579 10.05 -5.74 26.16
N VAL A 580 10.73 -6.27 25.13
CA VAL A 580 10.15 -6.96 23.96
C VAL A 580 10.69 -8.39 23.84
N SER A 581 10.08 -9.23 23.00
CA SER A 581 10.61 -10.59 22.75
C SER A 581 11.92 -10.55 21.95
N ALA A 582 12.79 -11.54 22.14
CA ALA A 582 14.12 -11.59 21.54
C ALA A 582 14.12 -11.67 20.01
N ASN A 583 13.05 -12.19 19.39
CA ASN A 583 12.87 -12.20 17.94
C ASN A 583 12.39 -10.85 17.37
N LYS A 584 12.16 -9.86 18.23
CA LYS A 584 11.73 -8.52 17.82
C LYS A 584 12.78 -7.45 18.08
N TYR A 585 13.74 -7.69 18.97
CA TYR A 585 14.77 -6.71 19.25
C TYR A 585 15.91 -6.81 18.22
N ASN A 586 15.97 -5.87 17.27
CA ASN A 586 17.09 -5.73 16.35
C ASN A 586 18.30 -5.09 17.04
N LEU A 587 19.45 -5.75 16.90
CA LEU A 587 20.72 -5.35 17.49
C LEU A 587 21.43 -4.27 16.66
N LYS A 588 22.38 -3.59 17.29
CA LYS A 588 23.26 -2.57 16.70
C LYS A 588 24.71 -3.01 16.79
N ASN A 589 25.57 -2.45 15.93
CA ASN A 589 27.00 -2.71 15.96
C ASN A 589 27.58 -2.53 17.38
N GLY A 590 28.32 -3.53 17.87
CA GLY A 590 28.93 -3.52 19.20
C GLY A 590 28.03 -3.97 20.35
N ASP A 591 26.77 -4.36 20.10
CA ASP A 591 25.86 -4.78 21.18
C ASP A 591 26.33 -6.08 21.88
N ILE A 592 26.11 -6.12 23.20
CA ILE A 592 26.33 -7.30 24.04
C ILE A 592 24.98 -7.94 24.38
N VAL A 593 24.71 -9.09 23.79
CA VAL A 593 23.54 -9.92 24.06
C VAL A 593 23.86 -10.90 25.18
N LYS A 594 23.13 -10.84 26.29
CA LYS A 594 23.32 -11.74 27.42
C LYS A 594 22.07 -12.54 27.71
N TRP A 595 22.18 -13.86 27.70
CA TRP A 595 21.15 -14.80 28.12
C TRP A 595 21.51 -15.40 29.48
N ILE A 596 20.57 -15.39 30.41
CA ILE A 596 20.76 -15.88 31.77
C ILE A 596 19.62 -16.84 32.10
N PHE A 597 19.97 -18.03 32.57
CA PHE A 597 19.04 -18.98 33.14
C PHE A 597 18.66 -18.58 34.57
N GLY A 598 17.35 -18.42 34.87
CA GLY A 598 16.84 -18.32 36.23
C GLY A 598 15.59 -17.49 36.45
#